data_AF-A0A9P9MEN1-F1
#
_entry.id   AF-A0A9P9MEN1-F1
#
_cell.length_a   1.000
_cell.length_b   1.000
_cell.length_c   1.000
_cell.angle_alpha   90.00
_cell.angle_beta   90.00
_cell.angle_gamma   90.00
#
_symmetry.space_group_name_H-M   'P 1'
#
loop_
_entity.id
_entity.type
_entity.pdbx_description
1 polymer ?
#
loop_
_entity_poly.entity_id
_entity_poly.type
_entity_poly.pdbx_seq_one_letter_code
_entity_poly.pdbx_strand_id
1 'polypeptide(L)'
;MWLLDTVSLTLVENPGGYRYAVLSHTWEHGEVTFDDMADLESARTKPGFAKIERTCKLAREHGIDYAWVDTCCIDKRSSAELTEAINSMFQCPWDKGSTVCFVFLSDLPSLDDTPKMDDYFPYCRWFSRGWTLQELIAPNNIEFYDKGWNLRGEKSSLQKSL
;
A
#
# COMPACT_ATOMS: atom_id res chain seq x y z
N MET A 1 4.23 -9.61 -12.84
CA MET A 1 3.69 -8.85 -11.69
C MET A 1 2.19 -8.76 -11.84
N TRP A 2 1.44 -9.08 -10.79
CA TRP A 2 -0.02 -8.93 -10.75
C TRP A 2 -0.40 -7.55 -10.20
N LEU A 3 -1.50 -7.01 -10.71
CA LEU A 3 -2.14 -5.80 -10.22
C LEU A 3 -3.59 -6.10 -9.89
N LEU A 4 -4.14 -5.38 -8.94
CA LEU A 4 -5.53 -5.45 -8.57
C LEU A 4 -6.31 -4.36 -9.31
N ASP A 5 -7.32 -4.75 -10.08
CA ASP A 5 -8.27 -3.79 -10.66
C ASP A 5 -9.10 -3.14 -9.54
N THR A 6 -9.12 -1.81 -9.50
CA THR A 6 -9.75 -1.07 -8.40
C THR A 6 -11.29 -1.07 -8.45
N VAL A 7 -11.88 -1.48 -9.58
CA VAL A 7 -13.33 -1.55 -9.78
C VAL A 7 -13.83 -2.98 -9.56
N SER A 8 -13.23 -3.95 -10.24
CA SER A 8 -13.67 -5.36 -10.15
C SER A 8 -13.03 -6.11 -8.98
N LEU A 9 -11.97 -5.58 -8.38
CA LEU A 9 -11.15 -6.26 -7.37
C LEU A 9 -10.60 -7.60 -7.87
N THR A 10 -10.38 -7.73 -9.18
CA THR A 10 -9.79 -8.92 -9.78
C THR A 10 -8.32 -8.70 -10.05
N LEU A 11 -7.52 -9.76 -9.88
CA LEU A 11 -6.11 -9.73 -10.24
C LEU A 11 -5.94 -9.78 -11.76
N VAL A 12 -5.14 -8.87 -12.28
CA VAL A 12 -4.76 -8.76 -13.69
C VAL A 12 -3.25 -8.82 -13.80
N GLU A 13 -2.74 -9.53 -14.81
CA GLU A 13 -1.31 -9.55 -15.09
C GLU A 13 -0.90 -8.20 -15.69
N ASN A 14 0.22 -7.62 -15.24
CA ASN A 14 0.73 -6.36 -15.78
C ASN A 14 1.65 -6.62 -16.99
N PRO A 15 1.20 -6.36 -18.25
CA PRO A 15 2.04 -6.40 -19.45
C PRO A 15 3.09 -5.28 -19.53
N GLY A 16 3.14 -4.38 -18.54
CA GLY A 16 4.02 -3.21 -18.50
C GLY A 16 3.34 -1.97 -19.08
N GLY A 17 3.41 -0.86 -18.34
CA GLY A 17 2.89 0.45 -18.78
C GLY A 17 1.63 0.94 -18.05
N TYR A 18 1.03 0.13 -17.18
CA TYR A 18 -0.08 0.57 -16.34
C TYR A 18 0.37 1.44 -15.16
N ARG A 19 -0.44 2.45 -14.85
CA ARG A 19 -0.31 3.27 -13.65
C ARG A 19 -1.03 2.54 -12.52
N TYR A 20 -0.39 2.38 -11.38
CA TYR A 20 -0.98 1.70 -10.23
C TYR A 20 -0.62 2.42 -8.92
N ALA A 21 -1.50 2.31 -7.94
CA ALA A 21 -1.23 2.75 -6.58
C ALA A 21 -0.57 1.61 -5.80
N VAL A 22 0.22 1.93 -4.79
CA VAL A 22 0.88 0.94 -3.94
C VAL A 22 0.34 1.07 -2.52
N LEU A 23 -0.01 -0.04 -1.89
CA LEU A 23 -0.25 -0.10 -0.45
C LEU A 23 1.03 -0.57 0.25
N SER A 24 1.59 0.28 1.11
CA SER A 24 2.54 -0.12 2.14
C SER A 24 1.79 -0.21 3.46
N HIS A 25 1.83 -1.38 4.10
CA HIS A 25 1.17 -1.59 5.38
C HIS A 25 1.96 -2.54 6.27
N THR A 26 1.58 -2.61 7.54
CA THR A 26 2.03 -3.68 8.44
C THR A 26 1.09 -4.87 8.33
N TRP A 27 1.66 -6.06 8.09
CA TRP A 27 0.88 -7.30 8.06
C TRP A 27 0.29 -7.58 9.44
N GLU A 28 -1.01 -7.84 9.47
CA GLU A 28 -1.73 -8.23 10.68
C GLU A 28 -2.34 -9.63 10.54
N HIS A 29 -3.06 -10.09 11.55
CA HIS A 29 -3.76 -11.36 11.46
C HIS A 29 -4.96 -11.24 10.51
N GLY A 30 -5.03 -12.15 9.54
CA GLY A 30 -6.15 -12.24 8.61
C GLY A 30 -6.02 -11.38 7.35
N GLU A 31 -4.79 -11.18 6.86
CA GLU A 31 -4.56 -10.61 5.53
C GLU A 31 -5.11 -11.51 4.42
N VAL A 32 -5.53 -10.90 3.31
CA VAL A 32 -6.00 -11.60 2.11
C VAL A 32 -4.80 -11.98 1.26
N THR A 33 -4.70 -13.25 0.91
CA THR A 33 -3.61 -13.78 0.09
C THR A 33 -4.00 -13.86 -1.38
N PHE A 34 -3.02 -14.10 -2.25
CA PHE A 34 -3.25 -14.31 -3.69
C PHE A 34 -4.30 -15.40 -3.95
N ASP A 35 -4.22 -16.53 -3.24
CA ASP A 35 -5.19 -17.63 -3.39
C ASP A 35 -6.62 -17.22 -2.96
N ASP A 36 -6.75 -16.36 -1.95
CA ASP A 36 -8.06 -15.91 -1.49
C ASP A 36 -8.75 -15.02 -2.53
N MET A 37 -7.99 -14.30 -3.35
CA MET A 37 -8.55 -13.46 -4.42
C MET A 37 -9.23 -14.28 -5.52
N ALA A 38 -8.99 -15.59 -5.60
CA ALA A 38 -9.73 -16.49 -6.49
C ALA A 38 -11.20 -16.65 -6.06
N ASP A 39 -11.50 -16.47 -4.77
CA ASP A 39 -12.85 -16.49 -4.21
C ASP A 39 -13.11 -15.20 -3.42
N LEU A 40 -13.66 -14.21 -4.13
CA LEU A 40 -13.99 -12.91 -3.55
C LEU A 40 -14.99 -13.00 -2.40
N GLU A 41 -15.86 -14.02 -2.33
CA GLU A 41 -16.79 -14.17 -1.21
C GLU A 41 -16.04 -14.53 0.08
N SER A 42 -15.11 -15.48 -0.01
CA SER A 42 -14.22 -15.85 1.10
C SER A 42 -13.30 -14.71 1.48
N ALA A 43 -12.69 -14.03 0.50
CA ALA A 43 -11.80 -12.89 0.73
C ALA A 43 -12.48 -11.77 1.52
N ARG A 44 -13.74 -11.44 1.19
CA ARG A 44 -14.54 -10.39 1.87
C ARG A 44 -14.76 -10.66 3.36
N THR A 45 -14.68 -11.91 3.81
CA THR A 45 -14.83 -12.26 5.24
C THR A 45 -13.59 -11.94 6.07
N LYS A 46 -12.43 -11.72 5.41
CA LYS A 46 -11.16 -11.48 6.10
C LYS A 46 -10.99 -10.03 6.51
N PRO A 47 -10.41 -9.75 7.68
CA PRO A 47 -10.20 -8.38 8.14
C PRO A 47 -9.24 -7.57 7.22
N GLY A 48 -8.28 -8.23 6.56
CA GLY A 48 -7.40 -7.59 5.60
C GLY A 48 -8.10 -7.08 4.32
N PHE A 49 -9.29 -7.61 4.00
CA PHE A 49 -10.03 -7.18 2.81
C PHE A 49 -10.47 -5.73 2.90
N ALA A 50 -10.81 -5.25 4.11
CA ALA A 50 -11.16 -3.86 4.33
C ALA A 50 -10.02 -2.91 3.94
N LYS A 51 -8.76 -3.33 4.12
CA LYS A 51 -7.59 -2.56 3.70
C LYS A 51 -7.53 -2.47 2.17
N ILE A 52 -7.71 -3.61 1.50
CA ILE A 52 -7.69 -3.70 0.04
C ILE A 52 -8.79 -2.83 -0.58
N GLU A 53 -10.04 -2.97 -0.12
CA GLU A 53 -11.17 -2.20 -0.62
C GLU A 53 -10.94 -0.69 -0.45
N ARG A 54 -10.34 -0.30 0.69
CA ARG A 54 -10.03 1.09 0.97
C ARG A 54 -8.90 1.63 0.11
N THR A 55 -7.84 0.85 -0.11
CA THR A 55 -6.77 1.18 -1.07
C THR A 55 -7.32 1.35 -2.48
N CYS A 56 -8.18 0.45 -2.95
CA CYS A 56 -8.81 0.56 -4.26
C CYS A 56 -9.69 1.80 -4.38
N LYS A 57 -10.41 2.16 -3.30
CA LYS A 57 -11.18 3.40 -3.25
C LYS A 57 -10.27 4.63 -3.36
N LEU A 58 -9.19 4.70 -2.58
CA LEU A 58 -8.22 5.80 -2.66
C LEU A 58 -7.57 5.88 -4.04
N ALA A 59 -7.13 4.75 -4.61
CA ALA A 59 -6.55 4.73 -5.95
C ALA A 59 -7.49 5.37 -7.00
N ARG A 60 -8.79 5.08 -6.93
CA ARG A 60 -9.80 5.69 -7.81
C ARG A 60 -10.00 7.18 -7.58
N GLU A 61 -9.94 7.63 -6.33
CA GLU A 61 -9.99 9.06 -5.99
C GLU A 61 -8.80 9.83 -6.61
N HIS A 62 -7.67 9.14 -6.78
CA HIS A 62 -6.48 9.66 -7.48
C HIS A 62 -6.49 9.41 -9.01
N GLY A 63 -7.57 8.86 -9.58
CA GLY A 63 -7.69 8.56 -11.01
C GLY A 63 -6.74 7.45 -11.48
N ILE A 64 -6.46 6.49 -10.61
CA ILE A 64 -5.63 5.32 -10.86
C ILE A 64 -6.52 4.07 -10.86
N ASP A 65 -6.50 3.33 -11.98
CA ASP A 65 -7.38 2.18 -12.19
C ASP A 65 -6.88 0.89 -11.52
N TYR A 66 -5.60 0.84 -11.17
CA TYR A 66 -4.94 -0.35 -10.62
C TYR A 66 -4.32 -0.08 -9.24
N ALA A 67 -4.31 -1.08 -8.38
CA ALA A 67 -3.61 -1.08 -7.10
C ALA A 67 -2.67 -2.27 -7.00
N TRP A 68 -1.61 -2.14 -6.24
CA TRP A 68 -0.70 -3.22 -5.91
C TRP A 68 -0.63 -3.35 -4.39
N VAL A 69 -0.87 -4.57 -3.93
CA VAL A 69 -0.86 -4.93 -2.51
C VAL A 69 -0.03 -6.20 -2.36
N ASP A 70 1.02 -6.14 -1.56
CA ASP A 70 2.00 -7.23 -1.40
C ASP A 70 1.42 -8.55 -0.87
N THR A 71 0.32 -8.49 -0.10
CA THR A 71 -0.35 -9.67 0.44
C THR A 71 -1.11 -10.47 -0.62
N CYS A 72 -1.78 -9.78 -1.56
CA CYS A 72 -2.67 -10.42 -2.54
C CYS A 72 -2.16 -10.38 -3.99
N CYS A 73 -1.21 -9.51 -4.33
CA CYS A 73 -0.64 -9.37 -5.68
C CYS A 73 0.68 -10.14 -5.89
N ILE A 74 1.17 -10.84 -4.86
CA ILE A 74 2.37 -11.68 -4.93
C ILE A 74 1.96 -13.12 -4.68
N ASP A 75 2.21 -14.01 -5.64
CA ASP A 75 2.14 -15.44 -5.36
C ASP A 75 3.36 -15.87 -4.52
N LYS A 76 3.13 -15.99 -3.21
CA LYS A 76 4.16 -16.37 -2.24
C LYS A 76 4.60 -17.84 -2.34
N ARG A 77 3.98 -18.65 -3.23
CA ARG A 77 4.46 -20.02 -3.53
C ARG A 77 5.72 -20.01 -4.39
N SER A 78 5.96 -18.92 -5.12
CA SER A 78 7.15 -18.72 -5.93
C SER A 78 8.13 -17.77 -5.22
N SER A 79 9.22 -18.32 -4.69
CA SER A 79 10.29 -17.50 -4.08
C SER A 79 11.00 -16.58 -5.10
N ALA A 80 10.97 -16.96 -6.37
CA ALA A 80 11.40 -16.12 -7.49
C ALA A 80 10.48 -14.90 -7.66
N GLU A 81 9.16 -15.09 -7.60
CA GLU A 81 8.18 -14.01 -7.72
C GLU A 81 8.19 -13.08 -6.51
N LEU A 82 8.46 -13.59 -5.31
CA LEU A 82 8.67 -12.75 -4.13
C LEU A 82 9.85 -11.78 -4.33
N THR A 83 10.97 -12.30 -4.84
CA THR A 83 12.18 -11.49 -5.05
C THR A 83 11.99 -10.51 -6.21
N GLU A 84 11.35 -10.95 -7.30
CA GLU A 84 11.04 -10.12 -8.45
C GLU A 84 9.97 -9.06 -8.15
N ALA A 85 8.94 -9.35 -7.36
CA ALA A 85 7.90 -8.39 -6.97
C ALA A 85 8.46 -7.32 -6.02
N ILE A 86 9.30 -7.72 -5.06
CA ILE A 86 10.03 -6.78 -4.20
C ILE A 86 10.93 -5.88 -5.05
N ASN A 87 11.73 -6.46 -5.95
CA ASN A 87 12.59 -5.66 -6.83
C ASN A 87 11.79 -4.80 -7.82
N SER A 88 10.64 -5.27 -8.32
CA SER A 88 9.78 -4.57 -9.28
C SER A 88 8.98 -3.43 -8.65
N MET A 89 8.63 -3.54 -7.36
CA MET A 89 8.08 -2.43 -6.57
C MET A 89 9.02 -1.21 -6.59
N PHE A 90 10.33 -1.45 -6.61
CA PHE A 90 11.37 -0.41 -6.66
C PHE A 90 11.85 -0.05 -8.07
N GLN A 91 11.57 -0.88 -9.09
CA GLN A 91 11.97 -0.65 -10.49
C GLN A 91 10.88 0.00 -11.35
N CYS A 92 9.74 0.35 -10.77
CA CYS A 92 8.71 1.09 -11.49
C CYS A 92 9.29 2.44 -11.95
N PRO A 93 9.10 2.86 -13.22
CA PRO A 93 9.69 4.09 -13.74
C PRO A 93 9.09 5.30 -13.00
N TRP A 94 9.78 5.71 -11.94
CA TRP A 94 9.55 6.90 -11.12
C TRP A 94 9.55 8.19 -11.96
N ASP A 95 10.13 8.12 -13.17
CA ASP A 95 10.10 9.14 -14.21
C ASP A 95 8.72 9.38 -14.86
N LYS A 96 7.71 8.53 -14.63
CA LYS A 96 6.35 8.71 -15.20
C LYS A 96 5.33 9.35 -14.25
N GLY A 97 5.74 9.78 -13.05
CA GLY A 97 5.02 10.77 -12.25
C GLY A 97 3.59 10.42 -11.82
N SER A 98 3.18 9.15 -11.72
CA SER A 98 1.76 8.82 -11.47
C SER A 98 1.50 7.60 -10.57
N THR A 99 2.43 7.28 -9.68
CA THR A 99 2.27 6.22 -8.67
C THR A 99 2.14 6.89 -7.30
N VAL A 100 1.00 6.71 -6.63
CA VAL A 100 0.81 7.12 -5.23
C VAL A 100 1.07 5.91 -4.33
N CYS A 101 1.90 6.10 -3.31
CA CYS A 101 2.11 5.10 -2.27
C CYS A 101 1.28 5.48 -1.04
N PHE A 102 0.31 4.65 -0.71
CA PHE A 102 -0.50 4.78 0.49
C PHE A 102 0.14 3.98 1.61
N VAL A 103 0.56 4.66 2.68
CA VAL A 103 1.13 4.04 3.88
C VAL A 103 0.04 3.94 4.94
N PHE A 104 -0.40 2.73 5.25
CA PHE A 104 -1.40 2.48 6.29
C PHE A 104 -0.71 2.15 7.62
N LEU A 105 -0.89 3.03 8.61
CA LEU A 105 -0.31 2.91 9.95
C LEU A 105 -1.38 2.43 10.93
N SER A 106 -1.48 1.10 11.11
CA SER A 106 -2.49 0.51 12.00
C SER A 106 -2.27 0.84 13.49
N ASP A 107 -1.04 1.21 13.86
CA ASP A 107 -0.65 1.61 15.22
C ASP A 107 -0.93 3.08 15.53
N LEU A 108 -1.24 3.89 14.51
CA LEU A 108 -1.48 5.31 14.68
C LEU A 108 -2.97 5.54 14.99
N PRO A 109 -3.32 6.10 16.16
CA PRO A 109 -4.71 6.39 16.51
C PRO A 109 -5.32 7.43 15.58
N SER A 110 -6.65 7.37 15.43
CA SER A 110 -7.42 8.30 14.60
C SER A 110 -7.26 9.76 15.05
N LEU A 111 -7.46 10.71 14.13
CA LEU A 111 -7.38 12.16 14.37
C LEU A 111 -8.16 12.66 15.59
N ASP A 112 -9.25 12.00 15.96
CA ASP A 112 -10.08 12.37 17.11
C ASP A 112 -9.39 12.12 18.47
N ASP A 113 -8.31 11.33 18.52
CA ASP A 113 -7.66 10.82 19.74
C ASP A 113 -6.23 11.37 20.01
N THR A 114 -5.86 12.56 19.51
CA THR A 114 -4.59 13.35 19.75
C THR A 114 -3.37 13.14 18.79
N PRO A 115 -2.20 13.77 19.09
CA PRO A 115 -1.61 15.02 18.60
C PRO A 115 -0.84 14.88 17.25
N LYS A 116 -0.02 15.88 16.88
CA LYS A 116 0.69 15.99 15.59
C LYS A 116 1.47 14.70 15.24
N MET A 117 1.45 14.35 13.95
CA MET A 117 2.07 13.14 13.38
C MET A 117 3.52 12.93 13.89
N ASP A 118 4.27 14.02 14.03
CA ASP A 118 5.68 14.08 14.44
C ASP A 118 5.97 13.41 15.79
N ASP A 119 5.02 13.46 16.74
CA ASP A 119 5.22 12.92 18.09
C ASP A 119 5.09 11.38 18.15
N TYR A 120 4.36 10.79 17.20
CA TYR A 120 4.03 9.35 17.19
C TYR A 120 4.79 8.55 16.12
N PHE A 121 5.38 9.23 15.13
CA PHE A 121 6.20 8.60 14.09
C PHE A 121 7.26 7.63 14.62
N PRO A 122 8.05 7.96 15.66
CA PRO A 122 9.11 7.08 16.16
C PRO A 122 8.61 5.78 16.78
N TYR A 123 7.33 5.73 17.18
CA TYR A 123 6.72 4.60 17.89
C TYR A 123 5.92 3.66 16.98
N CYS A 124 5.67 4.05 15.73
CA CYS A 124 4.95 3.21 14.78
C CYS A 124 5.79 1.99 14.39
N ARG A 125 5.19 0.78 14.38
CA ARG A 125 5.89 -0.45 13.96
C ARG A 125 6.39 -0.38 12.52
N TRP A 126 5.71 0.42 11.69
CA TRP A 126 6.14 0.71 10.34
C TRP A 126 7.52 1.39 10.32
N PHE A 127 7.79 2.33 11.24
CA PHE A 127 9.06 3.07 11.28
C PHE A 127 10.21 2.28 11.90
N SER A 128 9.93 1.44 12.90
CA SER A 128 10.95 0.68 13.63
C SER A 128 11.48 -0.56 12.89
N ARG A 129 10.90 -0.92 11.73
CA ARG A 129 11.43 -1.99 10.88
C ARG A 129 12.26 -1.38 9.74
N GLY A 130 13.48 -1.88 9.56
CA GLY A 130 14.52 -1.36 8.65
C GLY A 130 14.23 -1.39 7.14
N TRP A 131 12.96 -1.38 6.74
CA TRP A 131 12.50 -1.24 5.36
C TRP A 131 12.02 0.18 5.03
N THR A 132 11.83 1.03 6.05
CA THR A 132 11.47 2.44 5.89
C THR A 132 12.41 3.23 5.00
N LEU A 133 13.71 2.91 5.00
CA LEU A 133 14.68 3.66 4.21
C LEU A 133 14.54 3.42 2.71
N GLN A 134 14.13 2.22 2.27
CA GLN A 134 13.94 1.93 0.85
C GLN A 134 12.56 2.38 0.37
N GLU A 135 11.54 2.31 1.22
CA GLU A 135 10.19 2.82 0.93
C GLU A 135 10.09 4.36 0.92
N LEU A 136 10.94 5.07 1.70
CA LEU A 136 11.02 6.54 1.62
C LEU A 136 11.75 7.03 0.37
N ILE A 137 12.62 6.23 -0.24
CA ILE A 137 13.45 6.67 -1.38
C ILE A 137 12.67 6.60 -2.70
N ALA A 138 11.73 5.67 -2.87
CA ALA A 138 11.25 5.27 -4.20
C ALA A 138 10.03 6.06 -4.78
N PRO A 139 9.01 6.49 -4.02
CA PRO A 139 7.89 7.26 -4.60
C PRO A 139 8.06 8.78 -4.45
N ASN A 140 7.69 9.53 -5.50
CA ASN A 140 7.56 11.00 -5.48
C ASN A 140 6.34 11.47 -4.66
N ASN A 141 5.29 10.63 -4.55
CA ASN A 141 4.06 10.92 -3.81
C ASN A 141 3.77 9.79 -2.81
N ILE A 142 4.02 10.05 -1.52
CA ILE A 142 3.68 9.13 -0.43
C ILE A 142 2.69 9.83 0.48
N GLU A 143 1.62 9.12 0.84
CA GLU A 143 0.56 9.60 1.72
C GLU A 143 0.44 8.67 2.93
N PHE A 144 0.44 9.26 4.12
CA PHE A 144 0.36 8.54 5.38
C PHE A 144 -1.07 8.56 5.91
N TYR A 145 -1.61 7.38 6.18
CA TYR A 145 -2.95 7.18 6.69
C TYR A 145 -2.90 6.54 8.08
N ASP A 146 -3.73 7.04 9.01
CA ASP A 146 -3.92 6.42 10.32
C ASP A 146 -4.83 5.18 10.27
N LYS A 147 -5.05 4.52 11.42
CA LYS A 147 -5.93 3.36 11.53
C LYS A 147 -7.36 3.61 11.04
N GLY A 148 -7.82 4.86 11.09
CA GLY A 148 -9.13 5.29 10.60
C GLY A 148 -9.14 5.65 9.11
N TRP A 149 -8.03 5.44 8.39
CA TRP A 149 -7.84 5.90 7.00
C TRP A 149 -8.01 7.41 6.83
N ASN A 150 -7.61 8.18 7.84
CA ASN A 150 -7.50 9.62 7.71
C ASN A 150 -6.09 9.99 7.24
N LEU A 151 -6.01 10.89 6.27
CA LEU A 151 -4.74 11.43 5.78
C LEU A 151 -4.07 12.23 6.91
N ARG A 152 -2.89 11.79 7.34
CA ARG A 152 -2.08 12.44 8.37
C ARG A 152 -1.00 13.34 7.79
N GLY A 153 -0.59 13.07 6.55
CA GLY A 153 0.28 13.96 5.79
C GLY A 153 0.91 13.28 4.59
N GLU A 154 1.73 14.04 3.88
CA GLU A 154 2.40 13.62 2.65
C GLU A 154 3.91 13.76 2.78
N LYS A 155 4.69 12.94 2.07
CA LYS A 155 6.16 13.09 2.01
C LYS A 155 6.59 14.47 1.50
N SER A 156 5.85 15.05 0.55
CA SER A 156 6.06 16.41 0.03
C SER A 156 6.05 17.48 1.14
N SER A 157 5.21 17.26 2.17
CA SER A 157 5.07 18.14 3.33
C SER A 157 6.16 17.88 4.38
N LEU A 158 6.56 16.61 4.57
CA LEU A 158 7.66 16.22 5.47
C LEU A 158 9.04 16.71 5.01
N GLN A 159 9.27 16.76 3.69
CA GLN A 159 10.53 17.26 3.12
C GLN A 159 10.76 18.75 3.37
N LYS A 160 9.72 19.54 3.68
CA LYS A 160 9.84 20.97 4.01
C LYS A 160 10.10 21.24 5.49
N SER A 161 10.00 20.22 6.34
CA SER A 161 10.16 20.32 7.80
C SER A 161 11.50 19.76 8.31
N LEU A 162 12.38 19.32 7.40
CA LEU A 162 13.78 18.98 7.66
C LEU A 162 14.69 20.08 7.13
#